data_AF-A0A6V7I286-F1
#
_entry.id   AF-A0A6V7I286-F1
#
_cell.length_a   1.000
_cell.length_b   1.000
_cell.length_c   1.000
_cell.angle_alpha   90.00
_cell.angle_beta   90.00
_cell.angle_gamma   90.00
#
_symmetry.space_group_name_H-M   'P 1'
#
loop_
_entity.id
_entity.type
_entity.pdbx_description
1 polymer ?
#
loop_
_entity_poly.entity_id
_entity_poly.type
_entity_poly.pdbx_seq_one_letter_code
_entity_poly.pdbx_strand_id
1 'polypeptide(L)' 'MPNIPLDPAFANIINIDKLIQEVRKRPILYDSNHVNYTDRVEKVKAWYEVSAAVVDEWEHMGDEERDTT' A
#
# COMPACT_ATOMS: atom_id res chain seq x y z
N MET A 1 -1.60 -24.63 23.30
CA MET A 1 -1.84 -23.33 22.63
C MET A 1 -2.92 -23.55 21.60
N PRO A 2 -4.02 -22.78 21.57
CA PRO A 2 -5.00 -22.92 20.51
C PRO A 2 -4.36 -22.49 19.19
N ASN A 3 -4.46 -23.35 18.18
CA ASN A 3 -4.02 -23.06 16.82
C ASN A 3 -5.09 -22.15 16.22
N ILE A 4 -4.84 -20.84 16.22
CA ILE A 4 -5.74 -19.85 15.61
C ILE A 4 -5.62 -20.08 14.10
N PRO A 5 -6.70 -20.48 13.39
CA PRO A 5 -6.66 -20.54 11.95
C PRO A 5 -6.35 -19.13 11.44
N LEU A 6 -5.21 -18.99 10.76
CA LEU A 6 -4.91 -17.78 9.99
C LEU A 6 -6.03 -17.65 8.97
N ASP A 7 -6.92 -16.70 9.22
CA ASP A 7 -8.06 -16.47 8.35
C ASP A 7 -7.54 -16.17 6.92
N PRO A 8 -7.93 -16.97 5.92
CA PRO A 8 -7.42 -16.84 4.56
C PRO A 8 -7.77 -15.50 3.92
N ALA A 9 -8.71 -14.72 4.48
CA ALA A 9 -9.02 -13.36 4.03
C ALA A 9 -7.84 -12.40 4.22
N PHE A 10 -7.04 -12.55 5.29
CA PHE A 10 -5.86 -11.70 5.51
C PHE A 10 -4.67 -12.07 4.63
N ALA A 11 -4.64 -13.30 4.12
CA ALA A 11 -3.48 -13.82 3.40
C ALA A 11 -3.37 -13.29 1.96
N ASN A 12 -4.35 -12.55 1.44
CA ASN A 12 -4.43 -12.29 0.00
C ASN A 12 -4.97 -10.91 -0.41
N ILE A 13 -4.86 -9.88 0.43
CA ILE A 13 -5.30 -8.51 0.06
C ILE A 13 -4.18 -7.74 -0.65
N ILE A 14 -2.91 -8.04 -0.34
CA ILE A 14 -1.75 -7.30 -0.84
C ILE A 14 -0.76 -8.25 -1.49
N ASN A 15 -0.65 -8.19 -2.81
CA ASN A 15 0.43 -8.84 -3.53
C ASN A 15 1.74 -8.06 -3.29
N ILE A 16 2.61 -8.61 -2.45
CA ILE A 16 3.88 -7.98 -2.06
C ILE A 16 4.78 -7.72 -3.28
N ASP A 17 4.77 -8.60 -4.29
CA ASP A 17 5.55 -8.38 -5.51
C ASP A 17 5.04 -7.15 -6.27
N LYS A 18 3.72 -7.01 -6.38
CA LYS A 18 3.06 -5.83 -6.97
C LYS A 18 3.42 -4.54 -6.21
N LEU A 19 3.41 -4.60 -4.87
CA LEU A 19 3.83 -3.48 -4.02
C LEU A 19 5.27 -3.06 -4.29
N ILE A 20 6.19 -4.01 -4.33
CA ILE A 20 7.61 -3.72 -4.58
C ILE A 20 7.80 -3.12 -5.98
N GLN A 21 7.08 -3.61 -6.99
CA GLN A 21 7.13 -3.04 -8.34
C GLN A 21 6.60 -1.60 -8.38
N GLU A 22 5.48 -1.31 -7.72
CA GLU A 22 4.89 0.03 -7.67
C GLU A 22 5.74 1.04 -6.88
N VAL A 23 6.37 0.60 -5.79
CA VAL A 23 7.31 1.43 -5.03
C VAL A 23 8.57 1.72 -5.87
N ARG A 24 9.09 0.73 -6.61
CA ARG A 24 10.27 0.92 -7.48
C ARG A 24 10.06 1.97 -8.57
N LYS A 25 8.85 2.08 -9.11
CA LYS A 25 8.48 3.12 -10.10
C LYS A 25 8.57 4.54 -9.54
N ARG A 26 8.52 4.70 -8.22
CA ARG A 26 8.46 5.99 -7.54
C ARG A 26 9.68 6.18 -6.63
N PRO A 27 10.82 6.63 -7.18
CA PRO A 27 12.05 6.82 -6.42
C PRO A 27 11.89 7.78 -5.24
N ILE A 28 10.90 8.67 -5.27
CA ILE A 28 10.59 9.61 -4.17
C ILE A 28 10.32 8.91 -2.82
N LEU A 29 9.91 7.63 -2.87
CA LEU A 29 9.59 6.84 -1.68
C LEU A 29 10.82 6.23 -1.00
N TYR A 30 11.91 5.98 -1.74
CA TYR A 30 13.08 5.23 -1.23
C TYR A 30 14.44 5.86 -1.54
N ASP A 31 14.55 6.69 -2.58
CA ASP A 31 15.79 7.37 -2.97
C ASP A 31 15.97 8.66 -2.18
N SER A 32 16.90 8.64 -1.23
CA SER A 32 17.25 9.80 -0.39
C SER A 32 17.86 10.97 -1.17
N ASN A 33 18.34 10.73 -2.39
CA ASN A 33 18.87 11.79 -3.26
C ASN A 33 17.80 12.42 -4.14
N HIS A 34 16.56 11.91 -4.11
CA HIS A 34 15.49 12.50 -4.89
C HIS A 34 15.18 13.92 -4.40
N VAL A 35 15.05 14.88 -5.32
CA VAL A 35 14.81 16.29 -5.01
C VAL A 35 13.59 16.51 -4.10
N ASN A 36 12.58 15.63 -4.23
CA ASN A 36 11.35 15.66 -3.45
C ASN A 36 11.32 14.61 -2.31
N TYR A 37 12.44 13.99 -1.94
CA TYR A 37 12.48 12.96 -0.90
C TYR A 37 12.11 13.49 0.50
N THR A 38 12.37 14.77 0.76
CA THR A 38 11.99 15.45 2.00
C THR A 38 10.58 16.05 1.94
N ASP A 39 9.95 16.06 0.76
CA ASP A 39 8.61 16.57 0.56
C ASP A 39 7.57 15.54 1.02
N ARG A 40 6.94 15.82 2.16
CA ARG A 40 5.94 14.93 2.74
C ARG A 40 4.67 14.86 1.89
N VAL A 41 4.30 15.94 1.21
CA VAL A 41 3.07 16.00 0.40
C VAL A 41 3.22 15.10 -0.82
N GLU A 42 4.35 15.19 -1.51
CA GLU A 42 4.64 14.35 -2.66
C GLU A 42 4.77 12.87 -2.27
N LYS A 43 5.38 12.57 -1.12
CA LYS A 43 5.44 11.19 -0.60
C LYS A 43 4.07 10.62 -0.28
N VAL A 44 3.18 11.40 0.34
CA VAL A 44 1.81 10.97 0.61
C VAL A 44 1.07 10.68 -0.69
N LYS A 45 1.19 11.54 -1.72
CA LYS A 45 0.61 11.28 -3.04
C LYS A 45 1.14 9.99 -3.66
N ALA A 46 2.45 9.78 -3.64
CA ALA A 46 3.04 8.55 -4.19
C ALA A 46 2.56 7.29 -3.45
N TRP A 47 2.41 7.34 -2.13
CA TRP A 47 1.84 6.21 -1.38
C TRP A 47 0.38 5.95 -1.72
N TYR A 48 -0.43 7.00 -1.95
CA TYR A 48 -1.81 6.87 -2.43
C TYR A 48 -1.89 6.18 -3.80
N GLU A 49 -1.01 6.56 -4.72
CA GLU A 49 -0.98 5.92 -6.04
C GLU A 49 -0.53 4.46 -5.95
N VAL A 50 0.46 4.16 -5.09
CA VAL A 50 0.91 2.78 -4.84
C VAL A 50 -0.22 1.96 -4.24
N SER A 51 -0.94 2.46 -3.23
CA SER A 51 -2.02 1.72 -2.60
C SER A 51 -3.19 1.47 -3.55
N ALA A 52 -3.56 2.46 -4.36
CA ALA A 52 -4.59 2.31 -5.39
C ALA A 52 -4.20 1.29 -6.47
N ALA A 53 -2.90 1.22 -6.84
CA ALA A 53 -2.42 0.26 -7.83
C ALA A 53 -2.25 -1.16 -7.27
N VAL A 54 -1.92 -1.31 -5.99
CA VAL A 54 -1.61 -2.60 -5.35
C VAL A 54 -2.87 -3.34 -4.93
N VAL A 55 -3.90 -2.61 -4.50
CA VAL A 55 -5.14 -3.21 -4.03
C VAL A 55 -6.18 -3.14 -5.15
N ASP A 56 -6.32 -4.26 -5.87
CA ASP A 56 -7.35 -4.44 -6.92
C ASP A 56 -8.78 -4.22 -6.36
N GLU A 57 -8.98 -4.47 -5.08
CA GLU A 57 -10.27 -4.35 -4.38
C GLU A 57 -10.46 -3.01 -3.66
N TRP A 58 -9.59 -2.01 -3.88
CA TRP A 58 -9.71 -0.70 -3.21
C TRP A 58 -10.98 0.04 -3.65
N GLU A 59 -11.47 -0.20 -4.87
CA GLU A 59 -12.76 0.30 -5.36
C GLU A 59 -13.97 -0.54 -4.92
N HIS A 60 -13.75 -1.76 -4.41
CA HIS A 60 -14.83 -2.67 -3.98
C HIS A 60 -14.98 -2.79 -2.46
N MET A 61 -13.96 -2.38 -1.69
CA MET A 61 -14.11 -2.09 -0.26
C MET A 61 -14.94 -0.82 -0.11
N GLY A 62 -16.19 -1.00 0.31
CA GLY A 62 -17.12 0.10 0.61
C GLY A 62 -16.52 1.06 1.64
N ASP A 63 -17.02 2.30 1.62
CA ASP A 63 -16.57 3.42 2.45
C ASP A 63 -16.48 3.08 3.96
N GLU A 64 -17.25 2.10 4.42
CA GLU A 64 -17.38 1.70 5.82
C GLU A 64 -16.14 0.99 6.42
N GLU A 65 -15.24 0.43 5.60
CA GLU A 65 -13.98 -0.18 6.07
C GLU A 65 -12.80 0.81 6.09
N ARG A 66 -12.96 2.01 5.52
CA ARG A 66 -11.89 3.02 5.46
C ARG A 66 -11.69 3.81 6.77
N ASP A 67 -12.63 3.76 7.69
CA ASP A 67 -12.68 4.64 8.89
C ASP A 67 -12.44 3.91 10.23
N THR A 68 -11.92 2.68 10.24
CA THR A 68 -11.60 1.95 11.49
C THR A 68 -10.13 1.56 11.64
N THR A 69 -9.22 2.51 11.48
CA THR A 69 -7.84 2.43 12.02
C THR A 69 -7.46 3.72 12.74
#